data_AF-A0A5K0ZVD0-F1
#
_entry.id   AF-A0A5K0ZVD0-F1
#
_cell.length_a   1.000
_cell.length_b   1.000
_cell.length_c   1.000
_cell.angle_alpha   90.00
_cell.angle_beta   90.00
_cell.angle_gamma   90.00
#
_symmetry.space_group_name_H-M   'P 1'
#
loop_
_entity.id
_entity.type
_entity.pdbx_description
1 polymer ?
#
loop_
_entity_poly.entity_id
_entity_poly.type
_entity_poly.pdbx_seq_one_letter_code
_entity_poly.pdbx_strand_id
1 'polypeptide(L)' 'KHNGGPSASANESIPNFEYEELESATNYFDQSNKLGLGESGSAYK' A
#
# COMPACT_ATOMS: atom_id res chain seq x y z
N LYS A 1 -23.40 10.66 -19.19
CA LYS A 1 -22.44 11.19 -18.18
C LYS A 1 -22.51 10.23 -17.00
N HIS A 2 -21.57 9.31 -16.86
CA HIS A 2 -21.68 8.20 -15.90
C HIS A 2 -20.92 8.51 -14.59
N ASN A 3 -21.71 8.57 -13.51
CA ASN A 3 -21.54 7.88 -12.23
C ASN A 3 -20.34 8.22 -11.32
N GLY A 4 -20.66 8.91 -10.23
CA GLY A 4 -20.26 8.56 -8.85
C GLY A 4 -18.78 8.41 -8.57
N GLY A 5 -18.11 9.51 -8.21
CA GLY A 5 -16.80 9.44 -7.56
C GLY A 5 -16.89 8.69 -6.22
N PRO A 6 -15.80 8.08 -5.76
CA PRO A 6 -15.79 7.25 -4.57
C PRO A 6 -16.22 8.08 -3.35
N SER A 7 -17.35 7.71 -2.76
CA SER A 7 -17.76 8.20 -1.44
C SER A 7 -16.87 7.48 -0.43
N ALA A 8 -15.65 8.01 -0.26
CA ALA A 8 -14.83 7.67 0.90
C ALA A 8 -15.55 8.23 2.12
N SER A 9 -16.40 7.42 2.74
CA SER A 9 -16.84 7.62 4.12
C SER A 9 -15.61 7.42 5.02
N ALA A 10 -14.71 8.40 4.99
CA ALA A 10 -13.42 8.40 5.64
C ALA A 10 -13.59 8.66 7.14
N ASN A 11 -14.08 7.65 7.85
CA ASN A 11 -14.02 7.58 9.31
C ASN A 11 -13.34 6.27 9.76
N GLU A 12 -12.52 5.67 8.90
CA GLU A 12 -11.61 4.61 9.32
C GLU A 12 -10.28 5.26 9.71
N SER A 13 -9.86 5.06 10.95
CA SER A 13 -8.57 5.50 11.44
C SER A 13 -7.48 4.91 10.53
N ILE A 14 -6.73 5.76 9.84
CA ILE A 14 -5.60 5.29 9.04
C ILE A 14 -4.59 4.68 10.02
N PRO A 15 -4.24 3.39 9.88
CA PRO A 15 -3.25 2.78 10.74
C PRO A 15 -1.88 3.42 10.49
N ASN A 16 -1.21 3.83 11.58
CA ASN A 16 0.17 4.30 11.54
C ASN A 16 1.07 3.09 11.80
N PHE A 17 1.84 2.70 10.78
CA PHE A 17 2.86 1.66 10.88
C PHE A 17 4.23 2.30 11.03
N GLU A 18 5.03 1.81 11.97
CA GLU A 18 6.44 2.14 12.04
C GLU A 18 7.19 1.51 10.85
N TYR A 19 8.29 2.14 10.44
CA TYR A 19 9.02 1.70 9.25
C TYR A 19 9.60 0.29 9.42
N GLU A 20 10.08 -0.07 10.61
CA GLU A 20 10.60 -1.40 10.94
C GLU A 20 9.55 -2.50 10.78
N GLU A 21 8.26 -2.18 11.00
CA GLU A 21 7.17 -3.12 10.80
C GLU A 21 6.98 -3.42 9.31
N LEU A 22 7.08 -2.40 8.47
CA LEU A 22 7.03 -2.54 7.01
C LEU A 22 8.24 -3.32 6.48
N GLU A 23 9.44 -3.05 7.00
CA GLU A 23 10.64 -3.82 6.64
C GLU A 23 10.51 -5.29 7.01
N SER A 24 10.05 -5.59 8.22
CA SER A 24 9.87 -6.97 8.65
C SER A 24 8.81 -7.70 7.82
N ALA A 25 7.67 -7.06 7.55
CA ALA A 25 6.58 -7.63 6.77
C ALA A 25 6.98 -7.95 5.32
N THR A 26 7.76 -7.06 4.70
CA THR A 26 8.22 -7.23 3.31
C THR A 26 9.50 -8.05 3.18
N ASN A 27 10.05 -8.54 4.29
CA ASN A 27 11.39 -9.15 4.36
C ASN A 27 12.45 -8.23 3.75
N TYR A 28 12.59 -7.02 4.29
CA TYR A 28 13.50 -5.98 3.82
C TYR A 28 13.30 -5.59 2.35
N PHE A 29 12.04 -5.50 1.91
CA PHE A 29 11.68 -5.21 0.51
C PHE A 29 12.38 -6.15 -0.50
N ASP A 30 12.50 -7.42 -0.15
CA ASP A 30 13.13 -8.43 -0.99
C ASP A 30 12.42 -8.53 -2.36
N GLN A 31 13.20 -8.65 -3.44
CA GLN A 31 12.65 -8.69 -4.79
C GLN A 31 11.72 -9.89 -5.03
N SER A 32 11.89 -10.99 -4.29
CA SER A 32 10.99 -12.16 -4.34
C SER A 32 9.58 -11.85 -3.82
N ASN A 33 9.45 -10.84 -2.95
CA ASN A 33 8.16 -10.34 -2.44
C ASN A 33 7.58 -9.22 -3.30
N LYS A 34 8.29 -8.74 -4.33
CA LYS A 34 7.79 -7.71 -5.22
C LYS A 34 6.61 -8.22 -6.03
N LEU A 35 5.47 -7.58 -5.86
CA LEU A 35 4.25 -7.85 -6.61
C LEU A 35 4.28 -7.17 -8.00
N GLY A 36 4.95 -6.02 -8.11
CA GLY A 36 5.08 -5.31 -9.38
C GLY A 36 5.80 -3.98 -9.27
N LEU A 37 6.07 -3.39 -10.44
CA LEU A 37 6.56 -2.01 -10.60
C LEU A 37 5.52 -1.24 -11.43
N GLY A 38 4.94 -0.20 -10.84
CA GLY A 38 4.10 0.77 -11.53
C GLY A 38 4.83 2.10 -11.71
N GLU A 39 4.12 3.06 -12.31
CA GLU A 39 4.64 4.42 -12.53
C GLU A 39 4.95 5.14 -11.19
N SER A 40 4.16 4.86 -10.14
CA SER A 40 4.30 5.47 -8.82
C SER A 40 5.20 4.70 -7.85
N GLY A 41 5.90 3.65 -8.32
CA GLY A 41 6.82 2.88 -7.50
C GLY A 41 6.55 1.38 -7.48
N SER A 42 7.21 0.68 -6.55
CA SER A 42 7.14 -0.78 -6.41
C SER A 42 6.13 -1.18 -5.34
N ALA A 43 5.42 -2.28 -5.59
CA ALA A 43 4.54 -2.92 -4.61
C ALA A 43 5.16 -4.23 -4.12
N TYR A 44 5.03 -4.52 -2.83
CA TYR A 44 5.51 -5.74 -2.17
C TYR A 44 4.35 -6.43 -1.44
N LYS A 45 4.48 -7.74 -1.21
CA LYS A 45 3.56 -8.51 -0.36
C LYS A 45 3.55 -8.03 1.08
#